data_AF-A0A2W7BEW2-F1
#
_entry.id   AF-A0A2W7BEW2-F1
#
_cell.length_a   1.000
_cell.length_b   1.000
_cell.length_c   1.000
_cell.angle_alpha   90.00
_cell.angle_beta   90.00
_cell.angle_gamma   90.00
#
_symmetry.space_group_name_H-M   'P 1'
#
loop_
_entity.id
_entity.type
_entity.pdbx_description
1 polymer ?
#
loop_
_entity_poly.entity_id
_entity_poly.type
_entity_poly.pdbx_seq_one_letter_code
_entity_poly.pdbx_strand_id
1 'polypeptide(L)'
;RKFYINIGFNLTLTDFSDRLLVDRAHNLEIFGQEISIETNYRHTTVRSVEEAQIFAQTIGFPEHGLVVMPSLSTKNPNEIVKGIISEAQLLTVVTEALRRSPTIHLETDMRALYNPTRMNVIAKATNNLVTAIQSTCPNCAYPGFEPVEYQPGLPCALCHFPTALTRVAIHHCQHCGFRQENLFPDGIEAADPAQCPYCNP
;
A
#
# COMPACT_ATOMS: atom_id res chain seq x y z
N ARG A 1 -17.88 10.95 0.61
CA ARG A 1 -17.94 10.40 -0.77
C ARG A 1 -16.95 9.24 -0.84
N LYS A 2 -17.33 8.05 -1.31
CA LYS A 2 -16.39 6.94 -1.50
C LYS A 2 -15.54 7.27 -2.72
N PHE A 3 -14.30 7.72 -2.50
CA PHE A 3 -13.30 7.80 -3.56
C PHE A 3 -12.80 6.38 -3.82
N TYR A 4 -13.42 5.71 -4.79
CA TYR A 4 -12.82 4.52 -5.38
C TYR A 4 -11.76 5.01 -6.37
N ILE A 5 -10.49 4.97 -5.97
CA ILE A 5 -9.43 4.99 -6.97
C ILE A 5 -9.54 3.66 -7.68
N ASN A 6 -9.95 3.70 -8.94
CA ASN A 6 -10.07 2.52 -9.79
C ASN A 6 -8.66 2.15 -10.27
N ILE A 7 -7.86 1.59 -9.35
CA ILE A 7 -6.51 1.13 -9.67
C ILE A 7 -6.67 -0.27 -10.24
N GLY A 8 -6.56 -0.39 -11.57
CA GLY A 8 -6.67 -1.64 -12.32
C GLY A 8 -5.52 -2.64 -12.10
N PHE A 9 -5.08 -2.83 -10.87
CA PHE A 9 -4.05 -3.80 -10.50
C PHE A 9 -4.69 -5.01 -9.80
N ASN A 10 -4.14 -6.21 -10.07
CA ASN A 10 -4.42 -7.40 -9.28
C ASN A 10 -3.96 -7.15 -7.83
N LEU A 11 -4.89 -6.75 -6.97
CA LEU A 11 -4.72 -6.39 -5.54
C LEU A 11 -4.28 -7.55 -4.63
N THR A 12 -3.92 -8.71 -5.17
CA THR A 12 -3.65 -9.91 -4.38
C THR A 12 -2.26 -9.95 -3.76
N LEU A 13 -1.31 -9.09 -4.18
CA LEU A 13 0.08 -9.07 -3.69
C LEU A 13 0.63 -7.65 -3.43
N THR A 14 -0.23 -6.66 -3.16
CA THR A 14 0.19 -5.30 -2.83
C THR A 14 -0.18 -4.94 -1.40
N ASP A 15 0.70 -4.23 -0.68
CA ASP A 15 0.34 -3.54 0.55
C ASP A 15 -0.10 -2.11 0.22
N PHE A 16 -1.21 -1.70 0.80
CA PHE A 16 -1.84 -0.41 0.57
C PHE A 16 -2.14 0.23 1.92
N SER A 17 -1.65 1.45 2.13
CA SER A 17 -1.89 2.21 3.35
C SER A 17 -2.37 3.61 3.06
N ASP A 18 -3.50 3.97 3.68
CA ASP A 18 -4.07 5.30 3.67
C ASP A 18 -3.96 5.95 5.05
N ARG A 19 -3.67 7.26 5.06
CA ARG A 19 -3.70 8.13 6.23
C ARG A 19 -4.60 9.31 5.93
N LEU A 20 -5.55 9.57 6.84
CA LEU A 20 -6.51 10.65 6.70
C LEU A 20 -6.37 11.60 7.89
N LEU A 21 -6.13 12.87 7.58
CA LEU A 21 -6.32 13.98 8.51
C LEU A 21 -7.73 14.55 8.29
N VAL A 22 -8.53 14.61 9.36
CA VAL A 22 -9.82 15.31 9.36
C VAL A 22 -9.78 16.44 10.36
N ASP A 23 -9.89 17.67 9.88
CA ASP A 23 -10.15 18.84 10.71
C ASP A 23 -11.57 19.33 10.47
N ARG A 24 -12.42 19.08 11.46
CA ARG A 24 -13.85 19.43 11.41
C ARG A 24 -14.11 20.92 11.62
N ALA A 25 -13.22 21.63 12.30
CA ALA A 25 -13.39 23.07 12.55
C ALA A 25 -13.20 23.86 11.25
N HIS A 26 -12.29 23.40 10.41
CA HIS A 26 -11.96 24.03 9.13
C HIS A 26 -12.55 23.31 7.91
N ASN A 27 -13.33 22.23 8.11
CA ASN A 27 -13.88 21.39 7.05
C ASN A 27 -12.81 20.91 6.05
N LEU A 28 -11.72 20.37 6.59
CA LEU A 28 -10.56 19.92 5.85
C LEU A 28 -10.42 18.39 5.95
N GLU A 29 -10.24 17.76 4.80
CA GLU A 29 -9.87 16.35 4.69
C GLU A 29 -8.65 16.23 3.78
N ILE A 30 -7.56 15.67 4.28
CA ILE A 30 -6.32 15.44 3.50
C ILE A 30 -5.92 13.98 3.63
N PHE A 31 -5.56 13.37 2.51
CA PHE A 31 -5.12 11.99 2.41
C PHE A 31 -3.64 11.91 2.09
N GLY A 32 -2.94 10.95 2.70
CA GLY A 32 -1.65 10.47 2.25
C GLY A 32 -1.73 8.96 2.03
N GLN A 33 -1.26 8.50 0.88
CA GLN A 33 -1.42 7.13 0.44
C GLN A 33 -0.07 6.57 -0.03
N GLU A 34 0.16 5.28 0.18
CA GLU A 34 1.29 4.55 -0.37
C GLU A 34 0.83 3.17 -0.84
N ILE A 35 1.31 2.75 -2.01
CA ILE A 35 1.13 1.41 -2.55
C ILE A 35 2.50 0.78 -2.74
N SER A 36 2.69 -0.41 -2.21
CA SER A 36 3.94 -1.16 -2.34
C SER A 36 3.69 -2.57 -2.86
N ILE A 37 4.54 -3.00 -3.80
CA ILE A 37 4.64 -4.41 -4.21
C ILE A 37 5.60 -5.20 -3.31
N GLU A 38 6.37 -4.51 -2.47
CA GLU A 38 7.21 -5.15 -1.45
C GLU A 38 6.32 -5.55 -0.28
N THR A 39 5.98 -6.83 -0.22
CA THR A 39 5.21 -7.45 0.87
C THR A 39 5.81 -8.82 1.19
N ASN A 40 5.68 -9.24 2.45
CA ASN A 40 6.06 -10.59 2.86
C ASN A 40 4.85 -11.51 3.06
N TYR A 41 3.63 -11.09 2.66
CA TYR A 41 2.42 -11.88 2.84
C TYR A 41 2.57 -13.29 2.27
N ARG A 42 2.69 -14.26 3.18
CA ARG A 42 2.90 -15.67 2.86
C ARG A 42 2.18 -16.52 3.89
N HIS A 43 1.80 -17.72 3.45
CA HIS A 43 1.19 -18.70 4.32
C HIS A 43 1.54 -20.12 3.88
N THR A 44 1.39 -21.08 4.77
CA THR A 44 1.62 -22.49 4.48
C THR A 44 0.87 -23.38 5.46
N THR A 45 0.72 -24.66 5.11
CA THR A 45 0.28 -25.69 6.06
C THR A 45 1.49 -26.58 6.36
N VAL A 46 1.78 -26.79 7.64
CA VAL A 46 2.92 -27.59 8.10
C VAL A 46 2.46 -28.77 8.94
N ARG A 47 3.30 -29.80 9.00
CA ARG A 47 3.08 -31.07 9.69
C ARG A 47 4.12 -31.34 10.78
N SER A 48 5.19 -30.54 10.82
CA SER A 48 6.26 -30.69 11.80
C SER A 48 6.82 -29.32 12.24
N VAL A 49 7.61 -29.36 13.32
CA VAL A 49 8.33 -28.18 13.84
C VAL A 49 9.38 -27.71 12.84
N GLU A 50 10.05 -28.66 12.17
CA GLU A 50 11.08 -28.37 11.18
C GLU A 50 10.50 -27.64 9.97
N GLU A 51 9.34 -28.08 9.45
CA GLU A 51 8.62 -27.38 8.38
C GLU A 51 8.22 -25.95 8.80
N ALA A 52 7.79 -25.77 10.06
CA ALA A 52 7.46 -24.44 10.60
C ALA A 52 8.69 -23.52 10.68
N GLN A 53 9.84 -24.06 11.11
CA GLN A 53 11.11 -23.32 11.17
C GLN A 53 11.61 -22.93 9.78
N ILE A 54 11.53 -23.83 8.79
CA ILE A 54 11.87 -23.53 7.40
C ILE A 54 10.99 -22.39 6.89
N PHE A 55 9.67 -22.45 7.11
CA PHE A 55 8.77 -21.37 6.72
C PHE A 55 9.13 -20.04 7.39
N ALA A 56 9.39 -20.05 8.71
CA ALA A 56 9.78 -18.86 9.46
C ALA A 56 11.01 -18.16 8.86
N GLN A 57 12.03 -18.93 8.45
CA GLN A 57 13.22 -18.38 7.80
C GLN A 57 12.89 -17.68 6.46
N THR A 58 11.94 -18.19 5.69
CA THR A 58 11.59 -17.61 4.37
C THR A 58 10.85 -16.29 4.43
N ILE A 59 10.30 -15.92 5.59
CA ILE A 59 9.43 -14.73 5.72
C ILE A 59 10.11 -13.55 6.44
N GLY A 60 11.35 -13.72 6.90
CA GLY A 60 12.08 -12.72 7.70
C GLY A 60 11.79 -12.79 9.21
N PHE A 61 11.45 -13.96 9.75
CA PHE A 61 11.31 -14.16 11.20
C PHE A 61 12.68 -14.09 11.89
N PRO A 62 12.81 -13.51 13.10
CA PRO A 62 11.75 -13.01 13.98
C PRO A 62 11.33 -11.55 13.79
N GLU A 63 11.99 -10.80 12.92
CA GLU A 63 11.65 -9.39 12.63
C GLU A 63 10.22 -9.27 12.11
N HIS A 64 9.82 -10.20 11.23
CA HIS A 64 8.42 -10.42 10.86
C HIS A 64 7.79 -11.49 11.75
N GLY A 65 6.69 -11.14 12.41
CA GLY A 65 5.97 -12.05 13.27
C GLY A 65 5.18 -13.10 12.52
N LEU A 66 4.75 -14.13 13.26
CA LEU A 66 3.94 -15.23 12.76
C LEU A 66 2.58 -15.29 13.43
N VAL A 67 1.63 -15.86 12.71
CA VAL A 67 0.36 -16.36 13.22
C VAL A 67 0.30 -17.87 13.02
N VAL A 68 -0.13 -18.58 14.06
CA VAL A 68 -0.38 -20.02 14.03
C VAL A 68 -1.86 -20.27 14.32
N MET A 69 -2.50 -21.11 13.51
CA MET A 69 -3.87 -21.57 13.73
C MET A 69 -4.04 -23.04 13.31
N PRO A 70 -5.00 -23.79 13.84
CA PRO A 70 -5.21 -25.20 13.49
C PRO A 70 -5.46 -25.43 11.99
N SER A 71 -6.20 -24.53 11.34
CA SER A 71 -6.47 -24.56 9.89
C SER A 71 -6.88 -23.19 9.37
N LEU A 72 -6.83 -22.98 8.05
CA LEU A 72 -7.36 -21.77 7.38
C LEU A 72 -8.84 -21.48 7.68
N SER A 73 -9.61 -22.50 8.04
CA SER A 73 -11.05 -22.37 8.34
C SER A 73 -11.34 -22.18 9.84
N THR A 74 -10.31 -22.01 10.68
CA THR A 74 -10.46 -21.81 12.13
C THR A 74 -11.28 -20.55 12.40
N LYS A 75 -12.44 -20.72 13.05
CA LYS A 75 -13.32 -19.61 13.42
C LYS A 75 -13.14 -19.15 14.86
N ASN A 76 -12.60 -20.00 15.73
CA ASN A 76 -12.40 -19.70 17.14
C ASN A 76 -11.15 -18.81 17.31
N PRO A 77 -11.29 -17.53 17.69
CA PRO A 77 -10.14 -16.63 17.83
C PRO A 77 -9.14 -17.09 18.90
N ASN A 78 -9.60 -17.84 19.91
CA ASN A 78 -8.75 -18.33 21.01
C ASN A 78 -7.78 -19.43 20.57
N GLU A 79 -8.02 -20.05 19.40
CA GLU A 79 -7.12 -21.04 18.81
C GLU A 79 -6.08 -20.42 17.87
N ILE A 80 -6.22 -19.12 17.59
CA ILE A 80 -5.33 -18.38 16.70
C ILE A 80 -4.31 -17.61 17.54
N VAL A 81 -3.08 -18.09 17.54
CA VAL A 81 -1.98 -17.44 18.26
C VAL A 81 -1.29 -16.48 17.29
N LYS A 82 -1.30 -15.19 17.62
CA LYS A 82 -0.74 -14.13 16.77
C LYS A 82 0.41 -13.43 17.49
N GLY A 83 1.27 -12.74 16.74
CA GLY A 83 2.36 -11.95 17.32
C GLY A 83 3.48 -12.81 17.88
N ILE A 84 3.74 -13.95 17.25
CA ILE A 84 4.85 -14.82 17.58
C ILE A 84 6.12 -14.17 17.02
N ILE A 85 7.06 -13.79 17.89
CA ILE A 85 8.28 -13.03 17.53
C ILE A 85 9.56 -13.59 18.19
N SER A 86 9.53 -14.84 18.63
CA SER A 86 10.73 -15.51 19.16
C SER A 86 10.70 -17.00 18.86
N GLU A 87 11.88 -17.59 18.65
CA GLU A 87 12.01 -19.02 18.34
C GLU A 87 11.43 -19.90 19.44
N ALA A 88 11.65 -19.55 20.71
CA ALA A 88 11.12 -20.28 21.85
C ALA A 88 9.58 -20.29 21.86
N GLN A 89 8.96 -19.15 21.54
CA GLN A 89 7.51 -19.04 21.43
C GLN A 89 6.99 -19.84 20.23
N LEU A 90 7.65 -19.74 19.07
CA LEU A 90 7.29 -20.50 17.87
C LEU A 90 7.30 -22.00 18.15
N LEU A 91 8.39 -22.51 18.74
CA LEU A 91 8.55 -23.92 19.11
C LEU A 91 7.42 -24.38 20.04
N THR A 92 7.14 -23.59 21.08
CA THR A 92 6.09 -23.91 22.06
C THR A 92 4.72 -23.98 21.38
N VAL A 93 4.35 -22.95 20.62
CA VAL A 93 3.04 -22.83 19.99
C VAL A 93 2.82 -23.91 18.93
N VAL A 94 3.82 -24.13 18.06
CA VAL A 94 3.74 -25.13 16.98
C VAL A 94 3.65 -26.54 17.58
N THR A 95 4.45 -26.83 18.60
CA THR A 95 4.43 -28.14 19.26
C THR A 95 3.07 -28.42 19.90
N GLU A 96 2.50 -27.45 20.63
CA GLU A 96 1.17 -27.63 21.24
C GLU A 96 0.06 -27.73 20.19
N ALA A 97 0.16 -27.00 19.08
CA ALA A 97 -0.83 -27.06 18.02
C ALA A 97 -0.79 -28.41 17.29
N LEU A 98 0.41 -28.95 16.99
CA LEU A 98 0.59 -30.25 16.34
C LEU A 98 0.20 -31.45 17.22
N ARG A 99 0.18 -31.31 18.56
CA ARG A 99 -0.39 -32.33 19.44
C ARG A 99 -1.91 -32.48 19.30
N ARG A 100 -2.58 -31.42 18.86
CA ARG A 100 -4.05 -31.38 18.72
C ARG A 100 -4.52 -31.70 17.31
N SER A 101 -3.66 -31.51 16.30
CA SER A 101 -3.97 -31.72 14.89
C SER A 101 -2.74 -32.20 14.12
N PRO A 102 -2.88 -33.14 13.17
CA PRO A 102 -1.76 -33.65 12.37
C PRO A 102 -1.13 -32.58 11.44
N THR A 103 -1.84 -31.48 11.21
CA THR A 103 -1.38 -30.34 10.41
C THR A 103 -1.85 -29.04 11.03
N ILE A 104 -1.10 -27.96 10.85
CA ILE A 104 -1.45 -26.61 11.30
C ILE A 104 -1.17 -25.59 10.19
N HIS A 105 -1.83 -24.45 10.24
CA HIS A 105 -1.64 -23.34 9.32
C HIS A 105 -0.77 -22.24 9.94
N LEU A 106 0.23 -21.80 9.18
CA LEU A 106 1.08 -20.66 9.51
C LEU A 106 0.91 -19.58 8.46
N GLU A 107 0.90 -18.33 8.91
CA GLU A 107 0.94 -17.17 8.03
C GLU A 107 1.79 -16.06 8.66
N THR A 108 2.30 -15.16 7.80
CA THR A 108 2.94 -13.94 8.25
C THR A 108 1.96 -13.05 8.99
N ASP A 109 2.38 -12.48 10.11
CA ASP A 109 1.57 -11.51 10.83
C ASP A 109 1.59 -10.17 10.10
N MET A 110 0.53 -9.86 9.36
CA MET A 110 0.40 -8.62 8.58
C MET A 110 0.01 -7.41 9.44
N ARG A 111 0.04 -7.49 10.77
CA ARG A 111 -0.22 -6.33 11.63
C ARG A 111 1.05 -5.48 11.71
N ALA A 112 0.89 -4.16 11.63
CA ALA A 112 2.01 -3.21 11.50
C ALA A 112 3.11 -3.40 12.56
N LEU A 113 2.72 -3.70 13.80
CA LEU A 113 3.66 -3.84 14.91
C LEU A 113 4.53 -5.12 14.84
N TYR A 114 4.14 -6.08 14.01
CA TYR A 114 4.85 -7.34 13.78
C TYR A 114 5.39 -7.45 12.35
N ASN A 115 5.35 -6.36 11.58
CA ASN A 115 5.68 -6.39 10.17
C ASN A 115 6.42 -5.11 9.76
N PRO A 116 7.77 -5.14 9.78
CA PRO A 116 8.60 -4.00 9.40
C PRO A 116 8.30 -3.48 7.99
N THR A 117 8.02 -4.37 7.04
CA THR A 117 7.67 -4.00 5.66
C THR A 117 6.39 -3.15 5.63
N ARG A 118 5.34 -3.59 6.30
CA ARG A 118 4.10 -2.82 6.47
C ARG A 118 4.33 -1.51 7.22
N MET A 119 5.17 -1.52 8.25
CA MET A 119 5.50 -0.31 9.00
C MET A 119 6.18 0.74 8.11
N ASN A 120 7.04 0.31 7.18
CA ASN A 120 7.65 1.19 6.18
C ASN A 120 6.60 1.79 5.23
N VAL A 121 5.66 0.99 4.73
CA VAL A 121 4.56 1.48 3.87
C VAL A 121 3.70 2.51 4.62
N ILE A 122 3.41 2.28 5.90
CA ILE A 122 2.70 3.23 6.75
C ILE A 122 3.49 4.53 6.94
N ALA A 123 4.81 4.42 7.15
CA ALA A 123 5.67 5.59 7.29
C ALA A 123 5.68 6.44 6.02
N LYS A 124 5.78 5.81 4.84
CA LYS A 124 5.68 6.50 3.55
C LYS A 124 4.31 7.17 3.35
N ALA A 125 3.21 6.47 3.62
CA ALA A 125 1.87 7.05 3.55
C ALA A 125 1.70 8.26 4.50
N THR A 126 2.35 8.20 5.67
CA THR A 126 2.36 9.30 6.64
C THR A 126 3.19 10.48 6.13
N ASN A 127 4.36 10.23 5.53
CA ASN A 127 5.16 11.29 4.90
C ASN A 127 4.39 11.94 3.75
N ASN A 128 3.70 11.16 2.92
CA ASN A 128 2.86 11.68 1.83
C ASN A 128 1.73 12.55 2.38
N LEU A 129 1.11 12.18 3.52
CA LEU A 129 0.12 13.00 4.20
C LEU A 129 0.73 14.33 4.67
N VAL A 130 1.92 14.30 5.28
CA VAL A 130 2.62 15.52 5.73
C VAL A 130 2.94 16.44 4.55
N THR A 131 3.46 15.89 3.45
CA THR A 131 3.71 16.64 2.21
C THR A 131 2.42 17.29 1.69
N ALA A 132 1.31 16.54 1.63
CA ALA A 132 0.03 17.07 1.20
C ALA A 132 -0.50 18.18 2.13
N ILE A 133 -0.30 18.06 3.44
CA ILE A 133 -0.64 19.12 4.41
C ILE A 133 0.19 20.39 4.15
N GLN A 134 1.48 20.24 3.86
CA GLN A 134 2.39 21.36 3.59
C GLN A 134 2.17 22.00 2.23
N SER A 135 1.54 21.27 1.30
CA SER A 135 1.11 21.80 0.01
C SER A 135 -0.07 22.73 0.19
N THR A 136 0.19 24.04 0.20
CA THR A 136 -0.82 25.06 0.46
C THR A 136 -1.25 25.79 -0.80
N CYS A 137 -2.52 26.16 -0.87
CA CYS A 137 -3.06 26.94 -1.98
C CYS A 137 -2.30 28.28 -2.11
N PRO A 138 -1.78 28.63 -3.29
CA PRO A 138 -1.01 29.87 -3.46
C PRO A 138 -1.87 31.13 -3.29
N ASN A 139 -3.20 31.02 -3.42
CA ASN A 139 -4.12 32.15 -3.29
C ASN A 139 -4.60 32.40 -1.84
N CYS A 140 -4.75 31.35 -1.03
CA CYS A 140 -5.35 31.49 0.32
C CYS A 140 -4.64 30.71 1.44
N ALA A 141 -3.50 30.07 1.13
CA ALA A 141 -2.71 29.24 2.03
C ALA A 141 -3.45 28.02 2.64
N TYR A 142 -4.64 27.69 2.15
CA TYR A 142 -5.38 26.51 2.62
C TYR A 142 -4.60 25.21 2.29
N PRO A 143 -4.37 24.32 3.25
CA PRO A 143 -3.55 23.10 3.08
C PRO A 143 -4.25 22.06 2.19
N GLY A 144 -3.48 21.10 1.67
CA GLY A 144 -4.00 20.04 0.80
C GLY A 144 -4.20 20.47 -0.65
N PHE A 145 -3.40 21.41 -1.15
CA PHE A 145 -3.45 21.88 -2.54
C PHE A 145 -2.71 20.93 -3.49
N GLU A 146 -3.22 19.71 -3.59
CA GLU A 146 -2.71 18.64 -4.44
C GLU A 146 -3.52 18.53 -5.76
N PRO A 147 -2.99 17.81 -6.77
CA PRO A 147 -3.73 17.50 -7.98
C PRO A 147 -5.06 16.80 -7.69
N VAL A 148 -6.16 17.27 -8.29
CA VAL A 148 -7.49 16.67 -8.22
C VAL A 148 -7.89 15.93 -9.51
N GLU A 149 -7.21 16.22 -10.61
CA GLU A 149 -7.47 15.66 -11.93
C GLU A 149 -6.17 15.64 -12.73
N TYR A 150 -5.96 14.56 -13.49
CA TYR A 150 -4.88 14.43 -14.46
C TYR A 150 -5.49 14.28 -15.85
N GLN A 151 -5.02 15.09 -16.80
CA GLN A 151 -5.49 15.05 -18.18
C GLN A 151 -4.42 14.40 -19.07
N PRO A 152 -4.80 13.40 -19.88
CA PRO A 152 -3.88 12.76 -20.82
C PRO A 152 -3.57 13.67 -22.01
N GLY A 153 -2.67 13.22 -22.88
CA GLY A 153 -2.35 13.88 -24.14
C GLY A 153 -0.91 14.31 -24.26
N LEU A 154 0.02 13.69 -23.51
CA LEU A 154 1.45 13.95 -23.67
C LEU A 154 1.85 13.62 -25.12
N PRO A 155 2.47 14.56 -25.85
CA PRO A 155 2.76 14.35 -27.27
C PRO A 155 3.85 13.29 -27.45
N CYS A 156 3.67 12.37 -28.39
CA CYS A 156 4.73 11.43 -28.77
C CYS A 156 5.98 12.17 -29.27
N ALA A 157 7.17 11.75 -28.84
CA ALA A 157 8.43 12.35 -29.27
C ALA A 157 8.71 12.19 -30.77
N LEU A 158 8.12 11.18 -31.42
CA LEU A 158 8.34 10.89 -32.84
C LEU A 158 7.26 11.48 -33.75
N CYS A 159 5.98 11.21 -33.46
CA CYS A 159 4.87 11.57 -34.35
C CYS A 159 3.98 12.71 -33.80
N HIS A 160 4.26 13.18 -32.58
CA HIS A 160 3.48 14.21 -31.86
C HIS A 160 2.00 13.87 -31.60
N PHE A 161 1.56 12.65 -31.91
CA PHE A 161 0.22 12.18 -31.57
C PHE A 161 0.02 12.19 -30.04
N PRO A 162 -1.13 12.67 -29.53
CA PRO A 162 -1.41 12.70 -28.10
C PRO A 162 -1.54 11.28 -27.55
N THR A 163 -0.74 10.95 -26.54
CA THR A 163 -0.76 9.63 -25.89
C THR A 163 -1.70 9.61 -24.68
N ALA A 164 -1.94 8.42 -24.12
CA ALA A 164 -2.69 8.27 -22.87
C ALA A 164 -1.93 8.76 -21.62
N LEU A 165 -0.65 9.13 -21.77
CA LEU A 165 0.15 9.63 -20.66
C LEU A 165 -0.27 11.05 -20.27
N THR A 166 -0.11 11.35 -18.98
CA THR A 166 -0.46 12.63 -18.36
C THR A 166 0.29 13.79 -19.01
N ARG A 167 -0.46 14.81 -19.41
CA ARG A 167 0.10 16.10 -19.87
C ARG A 167 -0.13 17.20 -18.86
N VAL A 168 -1.28 17.20 -18.18
CA VAL A 168 -1.67 18.28 -17.27
C VAL A 168 -2.13 17.69 -15.94
N ALA A 169 -1.64 18.25 -14.84
CA ALA A 169 -2.22 18.07 -13.52
C ALA A 169 -3.00 19.33 -13.14
N ILE A 170 -4.27 19.17 -12.80
CA ILE A 170 -5.14 20.26 -12.34
C ILE A 170 -5.18 20.23 -10.82
N HIS A 171 -4.82 21.35 -10.22
CA HIS A 171 -4.96 21.61 -8.79
C HIS A 171 -6.19 22.46 -8.55
N HIS A 172 -6.94 22.18 -7.48
CA HIS A 172 -8.14 22.93 -7.13
C HIS A 172 -8.25 23.08 -5.61
N CYS A 173 -8.35 24.31 -5.15
CA CYS A 173 -8.51 24.61 -3.73
C CYS A 173 -9.97 24.45 -3.32
N GLN A 174 -10.25 23.54 -2.39
CA GLN A 174 -11.61 23.30 -1.90
C GLN A 174 -12.17 24.46 -1.06
N HIS A 175 -11.32 25.37 -0.58
CA HIS A 175 -11.72 26.52 0.23
C HIS A 175 -12.07 27.75 -0.61
N CYS A 176 -11.15 28.24 -1.45
CA CYS A 176 -11.36 29.47 -2.22
C CYS A 176 -11.71 29.25 -3.70
N GLY A 177 -11.71 28.01 -4.19
CA GLY A 177 -12.01 27.67 -5.59
C GLY A 177 -10.88 27.98 -6.58
N PHE A 178 -9.71 28.42 -6.10
CA PHE A 178 -8.55 28.68 -6.99
C PHE A 178 -8.15 27.41 -7.74
N ARG A 179 -7.93 27.54 -9.05
CA ARG A 179 -7.57 26.44 -9.95
C ARG A 179 -6.27 26.77 -10.67
N GLN A 180 -5.38 25.78 -10.75
CA GLN A 180 -4.10 25.91 -11.41
C GLN A 180 -3.82 24.68 -12.26
N GLU A 181 -3.36 24.90 -13.49
CA GLU A 181 -2.89 23.86 -14.38
C GLU A 181 -1.36 23.78 -14.28
N ASN A 182 -0.85 22.58 -14.04
CA ASN A 182 0.57 22.28 -14.09
C ASN A 182 0.84 21.40 -15.32
N LEU A 183 1.56 21.94 -16.30
CA LEU A 183 1.96 21.21 -17.49
C LEU A 183 3.14 20.30 -17.16
N PHE A 184 3.12 19.09 -17.70
CA PHE A 184 4.18 18.10 -17.54
C PHE A 184 4.52 17.83 -16.06
N PRO A 185 3.55 17.40 -15.25
CA PRO A 185 3.74 17.25 -13.80
C PRO A 185 4.84 16.24 -13.43
N ASP A 186 5.15 15.30 -14.32
CA ASP A 186 6.21 14.31 -14.17
C ASP A 186 7.57 14.79 -14.70
N GLY A 187 7.67 16.04 -15.17
CA GLY A 187 8.89 16.62 -15.77
C GLY A 187 9.21 16.10 -17.18
N ILE A 188 8.30 15.34 -17.78
CA ILE A 188 8.44 14.76 -19.13
C ILE A 188 7.55 15.53 -20.09
N GLU A 189 8.14 16.11 -21.14
CA GLU A 189 7.40 16.89 -22.14
C GLU A 189 6.97 16.10 -23.37
N ALA A 190 7.60 14.94 -23.60
CA ALA A 190 7.31 14.07 -24.73
C ALA A 190 7.32 12.59 -24.35
N ALA A 191 6.32 11.85 -24.83
CA ALA A 191 6.17 10.43 -24.59
C ALA A 191 7.13 9.58 -25.44
N ASP A 192 7.62 8.48 -24.88
CA ASP A 192 8.35 7.45 -25.62
C ASP A 192 7.43 6.87 -26.74
N PRO A 193 7.88 6.79 -28.00
CA PRO A 193 7.14 6.14 -29.07
C PRO A 193 6.64 4.72 -28.74
N ALA A 194 7.33 3.98 -27.86
CA ALA A 194 6.89 2.66 -27.38
C ALA A 194 5.57 2.69 -26.60
N GLN A 195 5.17 3.85 -26.07
CA GLN A 195 3.90 4.07 -25.37
C GLN A 195 2.86 4.80 -26.24
N CYS A 196 3.18 5.09 -27.49
CA CYS A 196 2.28 5.78 -28.40
C CYS A 196 1.38 4.79 -29.14
N PRO A 197 0.04 4.89 -29.05
CA PRO A 197 -0.86 3.95 -29.73
C PRO A 197 -0.82 4.04 -31.27
N TYR A 198 -0.20 5.10 -31.82
CA TYR A 198 0.00 5.24 -33.25
C TYR A 198 1.35 4.66 -33.72
N CYS A 199 2.42 4.84 -32.95
CA CYS A 199 3.74 4.30 -33.29
C CYS A 199 3.92 2.83 -32.89
N ASN A 200 3.25 2.42 -31.81
CA ASN A 200 3.27 1.06 -31.26
C ASN A 200 1.82 0.63 -30.94
N PRO A 201 1.00 0.34 -31.97
CA PRO A 201 -0.38 -0.11 -31.81
C PRO A 201 -0.51 -1.48 -31.15
#